data_AF-A0A9D1P7B9-F1
#
_entry.id   AF-A0A9D1P7B9-F1
#
_cell.length_a   1.000
_cell.length_b   1.000
_cell.length_c   1.000
_cell.angle_alpha   90.00
_cell.angle_beta   90.00
_cell.angle_gamma   90.00
#
_symmetry.space_group_name_H-M   'P 1'
#
loop_
_entity.id
_entity.type
_entity.pdbx_description
1 polymer ?
#
loop_
_entity_poly.entity_id
_entity_poly.type
_entity_poly.pdbx_seq_one_letter_code
_entity_poly.pdbx_strand_id
1 'polypeptide(L)'
;MTEIVKAFRERVPAARLIGKRYSMAEEGAASHWGEWFENGWFLPLEMLGALKESEGAFYGFMVARGEEDREYWIGMLFPAGTQAPEGYESLDLPEGEAGVCYLRAHEQDPTLYTMHAACVRALRQAGMDAPEGAGSAEQPVLCFERYNCPRFTAPDGEGRVILDYGVYLRAKEEWTRTAEGVWVRYGDRAVHIKTDAALVEYLGEAGNGARALAEEILREYEKRAGKPLDIGVDSLAIEILIHTFLDTFAGRALHLAEKLPGPLAEPLSALLEGLEDRTEIIDCGEREVDGNRWVFDRLAPFHGLFYEILGDKA
;
A
#
# COMPACT_ATOMS: atom_id res chain seq x y z
N MET A 1 -33.59 2.21 5.62
CA MET A 1 -32.47 1.48 4.97
C MET A 1 -31.48 2.51 4.48
N THR A 2 -30.21 2.31 4.77
CA THR A 2 -29.16 3.27 4.41
C THR A 2 -28.85 3.25 2.93
N GLU A 3 -28.72 4.44 2.34
CA GLU A 3 -28.44 4.66 0.93
C GLU A 3 -27.05 5.28 0.75
N ILE A 4 -26.22 4.75 -0.16
CA ILE A 4 -24.99 5.42 -0.61
C ILE A 4 -25.39 6.43 -1.68
N VAL A 5 -25.34 7.73 -1.36
CA VAL A 5 -25.80 8.80 -2.27
C VAL A 5 -24.66 9.45 -3.07
N LYS A 6 -23.41 9.21 -2.66
CA LYS A 6 -22.21 9.72 -3.33
C LYS A 6 -21.01 8.85 -2.98
N ALA A 7 -20.11 8.65 -3.92
CA ALA A 7 -18.78 8.07 -3.71
C ALA A 7 -17.75 8.93 -4.45
N PHE A 8 -16.69 9.37 -3.77
CA PHE A 8 -15.67 10.24 -4.37
C PHE A 8 -14.31 10.07 -3.70
N ARG A 9 -13.27 10.58 -4.37
CA ARG A 9 -11.90 10.61 -3.88
C ARG A 9 -11.61 11.98 -3.27
N GLU A 10 -10.94 12.02 -2.12
CA GLU A 10 -10.39 13.23 -1.53
C GLU A 10 -8.92 13.03 -1.11
N ARG A 11 -8.15 14.11 -1.16
CA ARG A 11 -6.77 14.11 -0.61
C ARG A 11 -6.85 14.37 0.89
N VAL A 12 -6.10 13.60 1.65
CA VAL A 12 -5.95 13.77 3.10
C VAL A 12 -4.51 14.18 3.38
N PRO A 13 -4.26 15.38 3.93
CA PRO A 13 -2.91 15.79 4.30
C PRO A 13 -2.40 14.94 5.47
N ALA A 14 -1.08 14.92 5.68
CA ALA A 14 -0.52 14.34 6.90
C ALA A 14 -1.18 15.00 8.12
N ALA A 15 -1.72 14.17 9.00
CA ALA A 15 -2.57 14.62 10.10
C ALA A 15 -2.29 13.81 11.36
N ARG A 16 -2.79 14.31 12.49
CA ARG A 16 -2.79 13.58 13.75
C ARG A 16 -4.21 13.46 14.26
N LEU A 17 -4.67 12.23 14.45
CA LEU A 17 -5.87 11.97 15.23
C LEU A 17 -5.49 12.09 16.71
N ILE A 18 -6.18 12.96 17.45
CA ILE A 18 -6.03 13.07 18.91
C ILE A 18 -7.36 12.65 19.52
N GLY A 19 -7.29 11.72 20.47
CA GLY A 19 -8.49 11.12 21.03
C GLY A 19 -8.23 10.06 22.08
N LYS A 20 -9.14 9.09 22.16
CA LYS A 20 -9.04 7.92 23.03
C LYS A 20 -9.12 6.66 22.19
N ARG A 21 -8.28 5.68 22.53
CA ARG A 21 -8.20 4.39 21.84
C ARG A 21 -8.99 3.33 22.60
N TYR A 22 -9.67 2.48 21.85
CA TYR A 22 -10.47 1.35 22.32
C TYR A 22 -10.12 0.10 21.50
N SER A 23 -10.21 -1.07 22.12
CA SER A 23 -10.07 -2.34 21.40
C SER A 23 -11.37 -2.68 20.69
N MET A 24 -11.30 -3.11 19.42
CA MET A 24 -12.48 -3.66 18.75
C MET A 24 -12.84 -5.08 19.20
N ALA A 25 -11.95 -5.76 19.93
CA ALA A 25 -12.24 -7.06 20.54
C ALA A 25 -13.14 -6.94 21.78
N GLU A 26 -13.27 -5.74 22.35
CA GLU A 26 -14.19 -5.46 23.44
C GLU A 26 -15.59 -5.15 22.87
N GLU A 27 -16.64 -5.67 23.50
CA GLU A 27 -18.01 -5.45 23.04
C GLU A 27 -18.34 -3.95 23.10
N GLY A 28 -18.54 -3.34 21.94
CA GLY A 28 -19.14 -2.01 21.83
C GLY A 28 -18.17 -0.84 21.85
N ALA A 29 -17.07 -0.86 21.08
CA ALA A 29 -16.24 0.34 20.91
C ALA A 29 -17.04 1.59 20.49
N ALA A 30 -18.11 1.42 19.70
CA ALA A 30 -19.05 2.48 19.34
C ALA A 30 -19.98 2.92 20.50
N SER A 31 -20.11 2.13 21.57
CA SER A 31 -20.91 2.49 22.74
C SER A 31 -20.30 3.64 23.56
N HIS A 32 -18.99 3.88 23.40
CA HIS A 32 -18.28 4.98 24.08
C HIS A 32 -18.62 6.38 23.52
N TRP A 33 -19.30 6.49 22.38
CA TRP A 33 -19.70 7.79 21.84
C TRP A 33 -20.54 8.61 22.83
N GLY A 34 -21.42 7.97 23.60
CA GLY A 34 -22.21 8.65 24.64
C GLY A 34 -21.33 9.31 25.71
N GLU A 35 -20.31 8.59 26.18
CA GLU A 35 -19.40 9.06 27.23
C GLU A 35 -18.62 10.30 26.80
N TRP A 36 -18.27 10.42 25.52
CA TRP A 36 -17.56 11.58 24.98
C TRP A 36 -18.36 12.88 25.12
N PHE A 37 -19.66 12.83 24.87
CA PHE A 37 -20.55 13.98 25.03
C PHE A 37 -20.89 14.23 26.49
N GLU A 38 -21.18 13.18 27.27
CA GLU A 38 -21.50 13.31 28.70
C GLU A 38 -20.36 13.92 29.52
N ASN A 39 -19.12 13.54 29.22
CA ASN A 39 -17.94 14.04 29.92
C ASN A 39 -17.31 15.28 29.26
N GLY A 40 -17.84 15.73 28.11
CA GLY A 40 -17.32 16.90 27.39
C GLY A 40 -15.89 16.73 26.86
N TRP A 41 -15.51 15.51 26.47
CA TRP A 41 -14.14 15.22 26.01
C TRP A 41 -13.79 15.86 24.66
N PHE A 42 -14.77 16.29 23.86
CA PHE A 42 -14.48 17.09 22.66
C PHE A 42 -14.06 18.54 22.98
N LEU A 43 -14.55 19.13 24.08
CA LEU A 43 -14.30 20.54 24.41
C LEU A 43 -12.81 20.93 24.44
N PRO A 44 -11.92 20.20 25.14
CA PRO A 44 -10.49 20.54 25.12
C PRO A 44 -9.84 20.34 23.74
N LEU A 45 -10.36 19.41 22.91
CA LEU A 45 -9.87 19.15 21.57
C LEU A 45 -10.27 20.25 20.58
N GLU A 46 -11.50 20.74 20.67
CA GLU A 46 -12.01 21.84 19.84
C GLU A 46 -11.19 23.13 20.01
N MET A 47 -10.58 23.33 21.19
CA MET A 47 -9.72 24.49 21.48
C MET A 47 -8.33 24.43 20.84
N LEU A 48 -7.89 23.29 20.32
CA LEU A 48 -6.53 23.12 19.77
C LEU A 48 -6.39 23.63 18.32
N GLY A 49 -7.50 23.88 17.63
CA GLY A 49 -7.52 24.21 16.21
C GLY A 49 -7.45 22.97 15.34
N ALA A 50 -8.62 22.40 15.04
CA ALA A 50 -8.75 21.22 14.19
C ALA A 50 -8.13 21.43 12.80
N LEU A 51 -7.75 20.32 12.16
CA LEU A 51 -7.31 20.29 10.78
C LEU A 51 -8.39 20.93 9.89
N LYS A 52 -8.00 21.89 9.06
CA LYS A 52 -8.97 22.67 8.27
C LYS A 52 -9.86 21.80 7.39
N GLU A 53 -9.27 20.80 6.75
CA GLU A 53 -9.91 19.83 5.86
C GLU A 53 -10.94 18.95 6.58
N SER A 54 -10.84 18.83 7.91
CA SER A 54 -11.81 18.09 8.72
C SER A 54 -13.10 18.88 8.97
N GLU A 55 -13.09 20.20 8.72
CA GLU A 55 -14.20 21.12 9.01
C GLU A 55 -14.69 21.03 10.48
N GLY A 56 -13.81 20.65 11.40
CA GLY A 56 -14.15 20.46 12.82
C GLY A 56 -15.00 19.22 13.10
N ALA A 57 -15.06 18.25 12.18
CA ALA A 57 -15.82 17.03 12.37
C ALA A 57 -15.24 16.14 13.48
N PHE A 58 -16.12 15.33 14.08
CA PHE A 58 -15.73 14.24 14.98
C PHE A 58 -15.53 12.96 14.17
N TYR A 59 -14.58 12.14 14.63
CA TYR A 59 -14.17 10.94 13.91
C TYR A 59 -14.30 9.70 14.78
N GLY A 60 -14.91 8.66 14.20
CA GLY A 60 -14.75 7.27 14.61
C GLY A 60 -13.76 6.63 13.66
N PHE A 61 -12.52 6.41 14.10
CA PHE A 61 -11.44 5.92 13.26
C PHE A 61 -11.15 4.46 13.58
N MET A 62 -11.03 3.64 12.55
CA MET A 62 -10.79 2.20 12.65
C MET A 62 -9.45 1.89 12.01
N VAL A 63 -8.59 1.21 12.77
CA VAL A 63 -7.24 0.83 12.36
C VAL A 63 -7.12 -0.69 12.41
N ALA A 64 -6.87 -1.33 11.28
CA ALA A 64 -6.71 -2.78 11.21
C ALA A 64 -5.29 -3.15 10.73
N ARG A 65 -4.47 -3.65 11.66
CA ARG A 65 -3.06 -4.06 11.46
C ARG A 65 -2.88 -5.57 11.30
N GLY A 66 -3.96 -6.33 11.48
CA GLY A 66 -4.04 -7.78 11.32
C GLY A 66 -5.46 -8.25 11.58
N GLU A 67 -5.71 -9.56 11.49
CA GLU A 67 -7.06 -10.10 11.73
C GLU A 67 -7.55 -9.80 13.15
N GLU A 68 -6.65 -9.93 14.13
CA GLU A 68 -6.91 -9.76 15.56
C GLU A 68 -6.52 -8.37 16.10
N ASP A 69 -5.63 -7.64 15.42
CA ASP A 69 -5.19 -6.30 15.82
C ASP A 69 -6.05 -5.22 15.16
N ARG A 70 -7.12 -4.84 15.87
CA ARG A 70 -8.09 -3.85 15.44
C ARG A 70 -8.39 -2.85 16.54
N GLU A 71 -8.16 -1.59 16.23
CA GLU A 71 -8.38 -0.47 17.14
C GLU A 71 -9.54 0.39 16.64
N TYR A 72 -10.31 0.91 17.59
CA TYR A 72 -11.28 1.97 17.35
C TYR A 72 -10.86 3.20 18.13
N TRP A 73 -10.91 4.36 17.48
CA TRP A 73 -10.55 5.63 18.06
C TRP A 73 -11.72 6.58 17.93
N ILE A 74 -12.01 7.32 19.00
CA ILE A 74 -12.92 8.46 18.95
C ILE A 74 -12.08 9.71 19.14
N GLY A 75 -12.30 10.75 18.34
CA GLY A 75 -11.54 11.98 18.45
C GLY A 75 -11.73 12.97 17.30
N MET A 76 -10.72 13.80 17.09
CA MET A 76 -10.68 14.85 16.06
C MET A 76 -9.34 14.83 15.31
N LEU A 77 -9.33 15.33 14.08
CA LEU A 77 -8.10 15.46 13.29
C LEU A 77 -7.44 16.83 13.49
N PHE A 78 -6.12 16.83 13.57
CA PHE A 78 -5.28 18.02 13.78
C PHE A 78 -4.12 18.04 12.78
N PRO A 79 -3.48 19.21 12.55
CA PRO A 79 -2.23 19.27 11.81
C PRO A 79 -1.17 18.33 12.39
N ALA A 80 -0.34 17.74 11.52
CA ALA A 80 0.76 16.87 11.94
C ALA A 80 1.65 17.56 13.00
N GLY A 81 2.03 16.80 14.03
CA GLY A 81 2.87 17.30 15.13
C GLY A 81 2.13 18.02 16.26
N THR A 82 0.80 18.22 16.17
CA THR A 82 0.00 18.79 17.26
C THR A 82 0.15 17.96 18.55
N GLN A 83 0.38 18.61 19.69
CA GLN A 83 0.57 17.92 20.97
C GLN A 83 -0.78 17.49 21.55
N ALA A 84 -0.90 16.21 21.93
CA ALA A 84 -2.06 15.71 22.64
C ALA A 84 -2.14 16.31 24.06
N PRO A 85 -3.31 16.80 24.50
CA PRO A 85 -3.51 17.20 25.89
C PRO A 85 -3.37 16.01 26.85
N GLU A 86 -3.15 16.30 28.13
CA GLU A 86 -3.13 15.26 29.16
C GLU A 86 -4.45 14.46 29.18
N GLY A 87 -4.34 13.13 29.26
CA GLY A 87 -5.49 12.22 29.23
C GLY A 87 -6.00 11.85 27.84
N TYR A 88 -5.33 12.31 26.78
CA TYR A 88 -5.56 11.91 25.39
C TYR A 88 -4.35 11.17 24.81
N GLU A 89 -4.64 10.27 23.89
CA GLU A 89 -3.67 9.59 23.04
C GLU A 89 -3.69 10.21 21.64
N SER A 90 -2.73 9.83 20.80
CA SER A 90 -2.69 10.26 19.41
C SER A 90 -2.23 9.17 18.46
N LEU A 91 -2.75 9.22 17.23
CA LEU A 91 -2.36 8.41 16.09
C LEU A 91 -1.92 9.33 14.95
N ASP A 92 -0.69 9.15 14.46
CA ASP A 92 -0.21 9.84 13.26
C ASP A 92 -0.78 9.16 12.01
N LEU A 93 -1.35 9.98 11.12
CA LEU A 93 -1.95 9.55 9.87
C LEU A 93 -1.07 10.05 8.71
N PRO A 94 -0.71 9.16 7.76
CA PRO A 94 0.09 9.55 6.62
C PRO A 94 -0.69 10.50 5.71
N GLU A 95 0.03 11.33 4.96
CA GLU A 95 -0.56 11.97 3.80
C GLU A 95 -0.98 10.90 2.78
N GLY A 96 -2.15 11.07 2.17
CA GLY A 96 -2.64 10.13 1.17
C GLY A 96 -3.95 10.55 0.53
N GLU A 97 -4.68 9.56 0.03
CA GLU A 97 -6.01 9.73 -0.53
C GLU A 97 -7.00 8.84 0.22
N ALA A 98 -8.23 9.34 0.39
CA ALA A 98 -9.35 8.56 0.90
C ALA A 98 -10.46 8.47 -0.15
N GLY A 99 -11.08 7.29 -0.25
CA GLY A 99 -12.36 7.12 -0.88
C GLY A 99 -13.45 7.35 0.16
N VAL A 100 -14.38 8.27 -0.11
CA VAL A 100 -15.45 8.65 0.82
C VAL A 100 -16.81 8.38 0.19
N CYS A 101 -17.66 7.69 0.95
CA CYS A 101 -19.06 7.46 0.66
C CYS A 101 -19.94 8.34 1.55
N TYR A 102 -20.95 8.99 0.99
CA TYR A 102 -22.01 9.64 1.78
C TYR A 102 -23.15 8.66 1.99
N LEU A 103 -23.42 8.36 3.27
CA LEU A 103 -24.47 7.46 3.72
C LEU A 103 -25.66 8.26 4.21
N ARG A 104 -26.79 8.17 3.50
CA ARG A 104 -28.04 8.86 3.87
C ARG A 104 -29.00 7.89 4.54
N ALA A 105 -29.40 8.18 5.78
CA ALA A 105 -30.37 7.40 6.54
C ALA A 105 -30.98 8.22 7.68
N HIS A 106 -31.99 7.68 8.36
CA HIS A 106 -32.33 8.19 9.70
C HIS A 106 -31.20 7.81 10.67
N GLU A 107 -30.84 8.72 11.59
CA GLU A 107 -29.76 8.49 12.56
C GLU A 107 -29.98 7.22 13.41
N GLN A 108 -31.25 6.89 13.72
CA GLN A 108 -31.62 5.72 14.49
C GLN A 108 -31.68 4.42 13.67
N ASP A 109 -31.45 4.47 12.35
CA ASP A 109 -31.40 3.27 11.51
C ASP A 109 -30.07 2.54 11.76
N PRO A 110 -30.08 1.33 12.35
CA PRO A 110 -28.86 0.63 12.72
C PRO A 110 -28.01 0.25 11.50
N THR A 111 -28.60 0.20 10.30
CA THR A 111 -27.85 -0.10 9.06
C THR A 111 -26.86 0.99 8.70
N LEU A 112 -27.00 2.22 9.24
CA LEU A 112 -26.12 3.35 8.95
C LEU A 112 -24.66 3.05 9.33
N TYR A 113 -24.47 2.30 10.41
CA TYR A 113 -23.16 1.99 11.01
C TYR A 113 -22.59 0.64 10.55
N THR A 114 -23.21 -0.02 9.56
CA THR A 114 -22.81 -1.36 9.08
C THR A 114 -22.50 -1.40 7.58
N MET A 115 -22.20 -0.25 6.97
CA MET A 115 -22.08 -0.12 5.51
C MET A 115 -20.68 -0.39 4.94
N HIS A 116 -19.68 -0.76 5.74
CA HIS A 116 -18.28 -0.93 5.31
C HIS A 116 -18.13 -1.67 3.96
N ALA A 117 -18.64 -2.90 3.88
CA ALA A 117 -18.50 -3.73 2.67
C ALA A 117 -19.22 -3.12 1.45
N ALA A 118 -20.33 -2.42 1.66
CA ALA A 118 -21.04 -1.72 0.59
C ALA A 118 -20.25 -0.49 0.10
N CYS A 119 -19.65 0.26 1.02
CA CYS A 119 -18.78 1.40 0.69
C CYS A 119 -17.55 0.96 -0.10
N VAL A 120 -16.83 -0.06 0.36
CA VAL A 120 -15.64 -0.58 -0.35
C VAL A 120 -16.00 -1.01 -1.78
N ARG A 121 -17.12 -1.74 -1.95
CA ARG A 121 -17.60 -2.11 -3.30
C ARG A 121 -17.91 -0.90 -4.17
N ALA A 122 -18.60 0.12 -3.63
CA ALA A 122 -18.93 1.32 -4.37
C ALA A 122 -17.67 2.11 -4.80
N LEU A 123 -16.67 2.21 -3.92
CA LEU A 123 -15.39 2.86 -4.21
C LEU A 123 -14.60 2.10 -5.30
N ARG A 124 -14.55 0.77 -5.22
CA ARG A 124 -13.92 -0.07 -6.26
C ARG A 124 -14.62 0.05 -7.61
N GLN A 125 -15.96 0.07 -7.64
CA GLN A 125 -16.74 0.31 -8.85
C GLN A 125 -16.47 1.68 -9.48
N ALA A 126 -16.07 2.67 -8.66
CA ALA A 126 -15.63 3.98 -9.10
C ALA A 126 -14.13 4.05 -9.46
N GLY A 127 -13.44 2.91 -9.59
CA GLY A 127 -12.03 2.83 -10.00
C GLY A 127 -11.02 3.24 -8.92
N MET A 128 -11.39 3.14 -7.65
CA MET A 128 -10.51 3.43 -6.52
C MET A 128 -9.99 2.14 -5.90
N ASP A 129 -8.72 2.13 -5.50
CA ASP A 129 -8.10 1.00 -4.81
C ASP A 129 -8.40 1.05 -3.31
N ALA A 130 -9.66 0.77 -2.98
CA ALA A 130 -10.13 0.68 -1.60
C ALA A 130 -9.78 -0.71 -1.04
N PRO A 131 -8.91 -0.80 -0.01
CA PRO A 131 -8.59 -2.07 0.62
C PRO A 131 -9.79 -2.65 1.38
N GLU A 132 -9.81 -3.97 1.55
CA GLU A 132 -10.79 -4.71 2.36
C GLU A 132 -10.03 -5.63 3.31
N GLY A 133 -10.61 -5.92 4.47
CA GLY A 133 -9.97 -6.75 5.49
C GLY A 133 -8.96 -5.97 6.34
N ALA A 134 -7.90 -6.64 6.76
CA ALA A 134 -6.84 -6.06 7.58
C ALA A 134 -5.55 -5.84 6.78
N GLY A 135 -4.77 -4.85 7.21
CA GLY A 135 -3.45 -4.57 6.67
C GLY A 135 -2.35 -5.32 7.42
N SER A 136 -1.12 -4.85 7.29
CA SER A 136 0.00 -5.25 8.17
C SER A 136 0.21 -4.22 9.28
N ALA A 137 1.13 -4.51 10.21
CA ALA A 137 1.51 -3.56 11.24
C ALA A 137 2.03 -2.23 10.65
N GLU A 138 2.79 -2.32 9.56
CA GLU A 138 3.42 -1.21 8.84
C GLU A 138 2.44 -0.49 7.89
N GLN A 139 1.52 -1.23 7.29
CA GLN A 139 0.52 -0.70 6.36
C GLN A 139 -0.89 -1.11 6.82
N PRO A 140 -1.43 -0.44 7.86
CA PRO A 140 -2.77 -0.74 8.33
C PRO A 140 -3.82 -0.36 7.28
N VAL A 141 -4.93 -1.09 7.28
CA VAL A 141 -6.15 -0.59 6.65
C VAL A 141 -6.77 0.44 7.59
N LEU A 142 -6.94 1.66 7.08
CA LEU A 142 -7.52 2.78 7.80
C LEU A 142 -8.89 3.10 7.21
N CYS A 143 -9.91 3.09 8.06
CA CYS A 143 -11.25 3.56 7.68
C CYS A 143 -11.81 4.46 8.78
N PHE A 144 -12.79 5.29 8.42
CA PHE A 144 -13.34 6.26 9.35
C PHE A 144 -14.80 6.57 9.10
N GLU A 145 -15.50 6.88 10.17
CA GLU A 145 -16.77 7.57 10.20
C GLU A 145 -16.47 9.05 10.50
N ARG A 146 -16.88 9.95 9.62
CA ARG A 146 -16.73 11.40 9.81
C ARG A 146 -18.12 12.02 10.06
N TYR A 147 -18.33 12.44 11.30
CA TYR A 147 -19.55 13.07 11.79
C TYR A 147 -19.46 14.58 11.54
N ASN A 148 -19.67 14.99 10.28
CA ASN A 148 -19.59 16.39 9.87
C ASN A 148 -20.85 17.18 10.30
N CYS A 149 -20.65 18.37 10.87
CA CYS A 149 -21.73 19.33 11.07
C CYS A 149 -21.78 20.33 9.90
N PRO A 150 -22.95 20.58 9.27
CA PRO A 150 -24.29 20.14 9.69
C PRO A 150 -24.79 18.86 9.02
N ARG A 151 -24.02 18.19 8.16
CA ARG A 151 -24.51 17.02 7.38
C ARG A 151 -25.09 15.90 8.25
N PHE A 152 -24.45 15.62 9.38
CA PHE A 152 -24.88 14.60 10.33
C PHE A 152 -25.87 15.13 11.37
N THR A 153 -25.76 16.39 11.78
CA THR A 153 -26.53 16.95 12.91
C THR A 153 -27.78 17.72 12.52
N ALA A 154 -27.94 18.07 11.25
CA ALA A 154 -29.14 18.72 10.71
C ALA A 154 -29.84 17.79 9.71
N PRO A 155 -30.90 17.07 10.15
CA PRO A 155 -31.67 16.22 9.26
C PRO A 155 -32.30 17.02 8.10
N ASP A 156 -32.42 16.38 6.95
CA ASP A 156 -33.12 16.92 5.79
C ASP A 156 -34.65 16.95 5.99
N GLY A 157 -35.39 17.36 4.96
CA GLY A 157 -36.86 17.45 5.01
C GLY A 157 -37.58 16.12 5.24
N GLU A 158 -36.89 14.98 5.09
CA GLU A 158 -37.39 13.64 5.39
C GLU A 158 -36.90 13.13 6.75
N GLY A 159 -36.16 13.93 7.52
CA GLY A 159 -35.59 13.54 8.81
C GLY A 159 -34.37 12.62 8.68
N ARG A 160 -33.68 12.62 7.53
CA ARG A 160 -32.47 11.82 7.29
C ARG A 160 -31.22 12.68 7.39
N VAL A 161 -30.14 12.08 7.87
CA VAL A 161 -28.81 12.68 8.02
C VAL A 161 -27.84 12.07 7.01
N ILE A 162 -26.66 12.67 6.87
CA ILE A 162 -25.55 12.11 6.11
C ILE A 162 -24.37 11.81 7.04
N LEU A 163 -23.94 10.55 7.06
CA LEU A 163 -22.66 10.12 7.62
C LEU A 163 -21.64 9.93 6.50
N ASP A 164 -20.45 10.48 6.66
CA ASP A 164 -19.34 10.27 5.73
C ASP A 164 -18.58 9.01 6.16
N TYR A 165 -18.52 7.99 5.32
CA TYR A 165 -17.70 6.79 5.56
C TYR A 165 -16.50 6.77 4.62
N GLY A 166 -15.30 6.87 5.18
CA GLY A 166 -14.05 6.94 4.44
C GLY A 166 -13.19 5.70 4.59
N VAL A 167 -12.42 5.38 3.54
CA VAL A 167 -11.38 4.36 3.53
C VAL A 167 -10.13 4.97 2.91
N TYR A 168 -8.98 4.91 3.59
CA TYR A 168 -7.71 5.28 2.97
C TYR A 168 -7.45 4.34 1.80
N LEU A 169 -7.19 4.93 0.64
CA LEU A 169 -6.88 4.20 -0.57
C LEU A 169 -5.45 3.71 -0.50
N ARG A 170 -5.18 2.54 -1.10
CA ARG A 170 -3.80 2.17 -1.38
C ARG A 170 -3.20 3.22 -2.30
N ALA A 171 -1.98 3.64 -2.00
CA ALA A 171 -1.24 4.53 -2.89
C ALA A 171 -1.23 3.88 -4.28
N LYS A 172 -1.55 4.65 -5.32
CA LYS A 172 -1.38 4.15 -6.68
C LYS A 172 0.07 3.78 -6.85
N GLU A 173 0.30 2.57 -7.32
CA GLU A 173 1.61 2.14 -7.77
C GLU A 173 2.00 2.98 -9.01
N GLU A 174 2.73 4.07 -8.77
CA GLU A 174 3.19 4.95 -9.84
C GLU A 174 4.57 4.54 -10.34
N TRP A 175 4.79 4.75 -11.63
CA TRP A 175 6.12 4.63 -12.22
C TRP A 175 6.99 5.77 -11.69
N THR A 176 8.06 5.42 -10.99
CA THR A 176 9.11 6.34 -10.54
C THR A 176 10.42 6.05 -11.25
N ARG A 177 11.38 6.96 -11.17
CA ARG A 177 12.73 6.76 -11.72
C ARG A 177 13.74 6.56 -10.60
N THR A 178 14.67 5.63 -10.80
CA THR A 178 15.91 5.54 -10.01
C THR A 178 16.78 6.78 -10.22
N ALA A 179 17.84 6.93 -9.42
CA ALA A 179 18.81 8.01 -9.60
C ALA A 179 19.37 8.06 -11.04
N GLU A 180 19.53 6.89 -11.65
CA GLU A 180 20.07 6.68 -13.01
C GLU A 180 18.98 6.64 -14.09
N GLY A 181 17.74 6.95 -13.74
CA GLY A 181 16.65 7.14 -14.72
C GLY A 181 15.87 5.89 -15.13
N VAL A 182 16.14 4.73 -14.53
CA VAL A 182 15.40 3.47 -14.79
C VAL A 182 13.98 3.57 -14.21
N TRP A 183 12.98 3.19 -15.00
CA TRP A 183 11.59 3.21 -14.55
C TRP A 183 11.25 1.99 -13.70
N VAL A 184 10.83 2.26 -12.45
CA VAL A 184 10.43 1.26 -11.47
C VAL A 184 9.12 1.65 -10.83
N ARG A 185 8.19 0.70 -10.79
CA ARG A 185 6.93 0.80 -10.04
C ARG A 185 7.00 -0.17 -8.87
N TYR A 186 6.70 0.33 -7.68
CA TYR A 186 6.73 -0.45 -6.44
C TYR A 186 5.30 -0.83 -6.08
N GLY A 187 5.04 -2.13 -5.97
CA GLY A 187 3.73 -2.67 -5.64
C GLY A 187 3.72 -3.44 -4.33
N ASP A 188 2.56 -4.00 -3.98
CA ASP A 188 2.46 -4.85 -2.80
C ASP A 188 3.16 -6.20 -3.06
N ARG A 189 4.28 -6.46 -2.36
CA ARG A 189 5.08 -7.70 -2.47
C ARG A 189 5.71 -7.91 -3.85
N ALA A 190 5.85 -6.84 -4.64
CA ALA A 190 6.47 -6.89 -5.96
C ALA A 190 7.07 -5.53 -6.39
N VAL A 191 7.99 -5.59 -7.35
CA VAL A 191 8.49 -4.45 -8.11
C VAL A 191 8.39 -4.73 -9.60
N HIS A 192 8.11 -3.69 -10.37
CA HIS A 192 7.95 -3.77 -11.81
C HIS A 192 8.94 -2.84 -12.49
N ILE A 193 9.71 -3.33 -13.45
CA ILE A 193 10.80 -2.58 -14.09
C ILE A 193 10.51 -2.52 -15.59
N LYS A 194 10.59 -1.34 -16.21
CA LYS A 194 10.43 -1.26 -17.68
C LYS A 194 11.68 -1.75 -18.38
N THR A 195 11.50 -2.64 -19.35
CA THR A 195 12.55 -3.07 -20.27
C THR A 195 12.69 -2.08 -21.43
N ASP A 196 12.96 -0.80 -21.11
CA ASP A 196 13.06 0.27 -22.11
C ASP A 196 14.50 0.70 -22.40
N ALA A 197 14.67 1.71 -23.25
CA ALA A 197 15.99 2.21 -23.63
C ALA A 197 16.81 2.68 -22.42
N ALA A 198 16.18 3.23 -21.38
CA ALA A 198 16.89 3.71 -20.20
C ALA A 198 17.53 2.55 -19.42
N LEU A 199 16.82 1.43 -19.26
CA LEU A 199 17.39 0.23 -18.62
C LEU A 199 18.54 -0.35 -19.45
N VAL A 200 18.38 -0.43 -20.77
CA VAL A 200 19.42 -0.96 -21.67
C VAL A 200 20.66 -0.09 -21.68
N GLU A 201 20.50 1.24 -21.69
CA GLU A 201 21.59 2.21 -21.63
C GLU A 201 22.32 2.14 -20.28
N TYR A 202 21.58 2.14 -19.16
CA TYR A 202 22.14 2.01 -17.82
C TYR A 202 23.02 0.75 -17.69
N LEU A 203 22.51 -0.42 -18.06
CA LEU A 203 23.29 -1.69 -18.04
C LEU A 203 24.34 -1.78 -19.18
N GLY A 204 24.34 -0.81 -20.09
CA GLY A 204 25.30 -0.66 -21.17
C GLY A 204 26.60 0.02 -20.74
N GLU A 205 26.51 0.90 -19.75
CA GLU A 205 27.59 1.79 -19.31
C GLU A 205 28.60 1.09 -18.38
N ALA A 206 29.88 1.43 -18.56
CA ALA A 206 30.95 0.86 -17.76
C ALA A 206 30.85 1.32 -16.30
N GLY A 207 30.79 0.37 -15.37
CA GLY A 207 30.68 0.64 -13.93
C GLY A 207 29.25 0.58 -13.39
N ASN A 208 28.25 0.45 -14.26
CA ASN A 208 26.88 0.16 -13.88
C ASN A 208 26.63 -1.35 -13.92
N GLY A 209 25.79 -1.84 -13.01
CA GLY A 209 25.50 -3.26 -12.89
C GLY A 209 24.07 -3.50 -12.41
N ALA A 210 23.48 -4.61 -12.86
CA ALA A 210 22.17 -5.05 -12.40
C ALA A 210 22.14 -5.33 -10.90
N ARG A 211 23.27 -5.73 -10.30
CA ARG A 211 23.37 -5.89 -8.84
C ARG A 211 23.19 -4.56 -8.12
N ALA A 212 23.89 -3.51 -8.55
CA ALA A 212 23.77 -2.18 -7.95
C ALA A 212 22.34 -1.61 -8.08
N LEU A 213 21.71 -1.83 -9.24
CA LEU A 213 20.31 -1.46 -9.47
C LEU A 213 19.35 -2.26 -8.58
N ALA A 214 19.53 -3.58 -8.47
CA ALA A 214 18.74 -4.42 -7.58
C ALA A 214 18.84 -3.95 -6.11
N GLU A 215 20.03 -3.61 -5.64
CA GLU A 215 20.21 -3.06 -4.29
C GLU A 215 19.50 -1.70 -4.11
N GLU A 216 19.55 -0.80 -5.09
CA GLU A 216 18.81 0.46 -5.05
C GLU A 216 17.30 0.22 -4.98
N ILE A 217 16.78 -0.67 -5.83
CA ILE A 217 15.35 -1.00 -5.88
C ILE A 217 14.90 -1.61 -4.55
N LEU A 218 15.62 -2.59 -4.00
CA LEU A 218 15.24 -3.23 -2.74
C LEU A 218 15.30 -2.26 -1.55
N ARG A 219 16.30 -1.37 -1.50
CA ARG A 219 16.38 -0.32 -0.46
C ARG A 219 15.22 0.67 -0.55
N GLU A 220 14.88 1.12 -1.75
CA GLU A 220 13.77 2.05 -1.94
C GLU A 220 12.41 1.37 -1.69
N TYR A 221 12.26 0.09 -2.03
CA TYR A 221 11.09 -0.71 -1.65
C TYR A 221 10.94 -0.75 -0.13
N GLU A 222 11.99 -1.12 0.62
CA GLU A 222 11.94 -1.23 2.08
C GLU A 222 11.55 0.11 2.74
N LYS A 223 12.11 1.22 2.24
CA LYS A 223 11.76 2.56 2.69
C LYS A 223 10.29 2.90 2.45
N ARG A 224 9.70 2.49 1.33
CA ARG A 224 8.30 2.75 0.98
C ARG A 224 7.34 1.82 1.72
N ALA A 225 7.69 0.54 1.80
CA ALA A 225 6.81 -0.50 2.33
C ALA A 225 6.91 -0.64 3.86
N GLY A 226 7.98 -0.12 4.48
CA GLY A 226 8.29 -0.29 5.90
C GLY A 226 8.86 -1.67 6.25
N LYS A 227 9.04 -2.54 5.27
CA LYS A 227 9.56 -3.90 5.39
C LYS A 227 10.31 -4.30 4.12
N PRO A 228 11.32 -5.17 4.19
CA PRO A 228 12.04 -5.64 3.01
C PRO A 228 11.13 -6.47 2.10
N LEU A 229 11.38 -6.40 0.79
CA LEU A 229 10.81 -7.34 -0.18
C LEU A 229 11.53 -8.69 -0.03
N ASP A 230 10.79 -9.80 0.05
CA ASP A 230 11.39 -11.14 0.21
C ASP A 230 11.96 -11.68 -1.11
N ILE A 231 12.96 -10.97 -1.65
CA ILE A 231 13.73 -11.31 -2.84
C ILE A 231 15.20 -10.98 -2.58
N GLY A 232 16.10 -11.93 -2.85
CA GLY A 232 17.54 -11.69 -2.71
C GLY A 232 18.09 -10.77 -3.81
N VAL A 233 19.08 -9.93 -3.48
CA VAL A 233 19.72 -8.99 -4.44
C VAL A 233 20.16 -9.69 -5.73
N ASP A 234 20.87 -10.82 -5.62
CA ASP A 234 21.36 -11.56 -6.79
C ASP A 234 20.22 -12.26 -7.56
N SER A 235 19.12 -12.64 -6.89
CA SER A 235 17.92 -13.20 -7.55
C SER A 235 17.29 -12.14 -8.45
N LEU A 236 17.06 -10.93 -7.91
CA LEU A 236 16.54 -9.79 -8.66
C LEU A 236 17.49 -9.34 -9.78
N ALA A 237 18.80 -9.27 -9.51
CA ALA A 237 19.80 -8.83 -10.49
C ALA A 237 19.88 -9.78 -11.70
N ILE A 238 19.88 -11.09 -11.46
CA ILE A 238 19.87 -12.10 -12.53
C ILE A 238 18.62 -11.97 -13.39
N GLU A 239 17.46 -11.78 -12.77
CA GLU A 239 16.20 -11.59 -13.49
C GLU A 239 16.21 -10.34 -14.38
N ILE A 240 16.62 -9.18 -13.82
CA ILE A 240 16.79 -7.93 -14.57
C ILE A 240 17.68 -8.15 -15.79
N LEU A 241 18.83 -8.80 -15.59
CA LEU A 241 19.79 -9.05 -16.66
C LEU A 241 19.24 -9.93 -17.78
N ILE A 242 18.63 -11.07 -17.40
CA ILE A 242 18.17 -12.07 -18.35
C ILE A 242 17.01 -11.52 -19.17
N HIS A 243 16.07 -10.81 -18.54
CA HIS A 243 14.96 -10.19 -19.27
C HIS A 243 15.43 -9.02 -20.16
N THR A 244 16.39 -8.21 -19.72
CA THR A 244 16.90 -7.09 -20.52
C THR A 244 17.70 -7.56 -21.74
N PHE A 245 18.58 -8.54 -21.54
CA PHE A 245 19.50 -9.05 -22.56
C PHE A 245 19.12 -10.46 -23.03
N LEU A 246 17.82 -10.69 -23.21
CA LEU A 246 17.26 -11.99 -23.57
C LEU A 246 18.00 -12.68 -24.72
N ASP A 247 18.19 -11.99 -25.85
CA ASP A 247 18.84 -12.57 -27.03
C ASP A 247 20.30 -12.97 -26.75
N THR A 248 21.03 -12.14 -25.99
CA THR A 248 22.41 -12.41 -25.60
C THR A 248 22.49 -13.59 -24.65
N PHE A 249 21.56 -13.68 -23.70
CA PHE A 249 21.47 -14.79 -22.77
C PHE A 249 21.12 -16.09 -23.50
N ALA A 250 20.06 -16.11 -24.32
CA ALA A 250 19.63 -17.27 -25.08
C ALA A 250 20.76 -17.80 -25.99
N GLY A 251 21.49 -16.91 -26.67
CA GLY A 251 22.64 -17.28 -27.50
C GLY A 251 23.83 -17.88 -26.74
N ARG A 252 23.93 -17.63 -25.42
CA ARG A 252 25.01 -18.15 -24.55
C ARG A 252 24.56 -19.23 -23.57
N ALA A 253 23.25 -19.46 -23.43
CA ALA A 253 22.67 -20.35 -22.43
C ALA A 253 23.10 -21.81 -22.61
N LEU A 254 23.33 -22.26 -23.86
CA LEU A 254 23.81 -23.62 -24.11
C LEU A 254 25.23 -23.83 -23.53
N HIS A 255 26.11 -22.84 -23.65
CA HIS A 255 27.44 -22.85 -23.05
C HIS A 255 27.39 -22.77 -21.52
N LEU A 256 26.39 -22.07 -20.99
CA LEU A 256 26.12 -22.07 -19.55
C LEU A 256 25.70 -23.45 -19.06
N ALA A 257 24.78 -24.11 -19.77
CA ALA A 257 24.28 -25.45 -19.43
C ALA A 257 25.41 -26.48 -19.30
N GLU A 258 26.45 -26.39 -20.13
CA GLU A 258 27.63 -27.26 -20.05
C GLU A 258 28.48 -27.03 -18.79
N LYS A 259 28.46 -25.82 -18.23
CA LYS A 259 29.23 -25.42 -17.05
C LYS A 259 28.44 -25.53 -15.74
N LEU A 260 27.12 -25.70 -15.80
CA LEU A 260 26.27 -25.66 -14.62
C LEU A 260 26.32 -26.99 -13.84
N PRO A 261 26.41 -26.93 -12.51
CA PRO A 261 26.13 -28.07 -11.64
C PRO A 261 24.77 -28.70 -11.92
N GLY A 262 24.68 -30.04 -11.80
CA GLY A 262 23.45 -30.81 -12.04
C GLY A 262 22.16 -30.28 -11.36
N PRO A 263 22.21 -29.73 -10.14
CA PRO A 263 21.04 -29.12 -9.49
C PRO A 263 20.45 -27.88 -10.20
N LEU A 264 21.16 -27.29 -11.17
CA LEU A 264 20.73 -26.10 -11.91
C LEU A 264 20.14 -26.39 -13.28
N ALA A 265 20.13 -27.66 -13.71
CA ALA A 265 19.54 -28.04 -14.99
C ALA A 265 18.04 -27.74 -15.03
N GLU A 266 17.30 -28.09 -13.97
CA GLU A 266 15.86 -27.82 -13.87
C GLU A 266 15.53 -26.31 -13.93
N PRO A 267 16.09 -25.43 -13.07
CA PRO A 267 15.77 -24.01 -13.14
C PRO A 267 16.24 -23.37 -14.45
N LEU A 268 17.38 -23.77 -15.03
CA LEU A 268 17.79 -23.24 -16.34
C LEU A 268 16.82 -23.66 -17.46
N SER A 269 16.37 -24.91 -17.48
CA SER A 269 15.38 -25.36 -18.47
C SER A 269 14.06 -24.62 -18.31
N ALA A 270 13.55 -24.50 -17.07
CA ALA A 270 12.32 -23.77 -16.79
C ALA A 270 12.42 -22.29 -17.18
N LEU A 271 13.58 -21.67 -16.94
CA LEU A 271 13.87 -20.33 -17.43
C LEU A 271 13.76 -20.27 -18.95
N LEU A 272 14.52 -21.11 -19.67
CA LEU A 272 14.57 -21.10 -21.14
C LEU A 272 13.21 -21.41 -21.80
N GLU A 273 12.40 -22.29 -21.19
CA GLU A 273 11.04 -22.57 -21.64
C GLU A 273 10.11 -21.37 -21.46
N GLY A 274 10.32 -20.55 -20.43
CA GLY A 274 9.53 -19.33 -20.16
C GLY A 274 9.92 -18.11 -20.99
N LEU A 275 11.02 -18.17 -21.76
CA LEU A 275 11.49 -17.08 -22.60
C LEU A 275 10.78 -17.09 -23.97
N GLU A 276 9.46 -17.00 -24.00
CA GLU A 276 8.71 -17.02 -25.26
C GLU A 276 8.66 -15.66 -25.97
N ASP A 277 8.87 -14.53 -25.29
CA ASP A 277 8.97 -13.18 -25.89
C ASP A 277 9.68 -12.17 -24.96
N ARG A 278 10.21 -11.06 -25.51
CA ARG A 278 10.73 -9.93 -24.70
C ARG A 278 9.57 -9.28 -23.93
N THR A 279 9.65 -9.29 -22.61
CA THR A 279 8.66 -8.60 -21.78
C THR A 279 8.95 -7.10 -21.73
N GLU A 280 7.95 -6.26 -22.00
CA GLU A 280 8.08 -4.79 -21.85
C GLU A 280 8.25 -4.37 -20.38
N ILE A 281 7.81 -5.24 -19.45
CA ILE A 281 7.89 -5.07 -18.02
C ILE A 281 8.48 -6.36 -17.42
N ILE A 282 9.43 -6.21 -16.51
CA ILE A 282 9.97 -7.28 -15.68
C ILE A 282 9.19 -7.24 -14.36
N ASP A 283 8.38 -8.26 -14.11
CA ASP A 283 7.54 -8.37 -12.92
C ASP A 283 8.25 -9.22 -11.87
N CYS A 284 8.81 -8.58 -10.85
CA CYS A 284 9.62 -9.25 -9.85
C CYS A 284 8.89 -9.28 -8.50
N GLY A 285 8.30 -10.42 -8.13
CA GLY A 285 7.50 -10.57 -6.90
C GLY A 285 8.03 -11.62 -5.92
N GLU A 286 7.51 -11.58 -4.69
CA GLU A 286 7.71 -12.64 -3.71
C GLU A 286 7.11 -13.97 -4.21
N ARG A 287 7.57 -15.12 -3.70
CA ARG A 287 7.20 -16.47 -4.21
C ARG A 287 5.69 -16.73 -4.26
N GLU A 288 4.92 -16.10 -3.39
CA GLU A 288 3.47 -16.25 -3.32
C GLU A 288 2.71 -15.43 -4.37
N VAL A 289 3.36 -14.42 -4.97
CA VAL A 289 2.76 -13.54 -5.98
C VAL A 289 3.46 -13.64 -7.36
N ASP A 290 4.64 -14.25 -7.40
CA ASP A 290 5.44 -14.48 -8.60
C ASP A 290 5.77 -15.98 -8.74
N GLY A 291 5.11 -16.61 -9.72
CA GLY A 291 5.19 -18.05 -9.95
C GLY A 291 6.54 -18.55 -10.48
N ASN A 292 7.40 -17.68 -11.00
CA ASN A 292 8.72 -18.06 -11.51
C ASN A 292 9.88 -17.62 -10.59
N ARG A 293 9.61 -16.90 -9.49
CA ARG A 293 10.60 -16.48 -8.48
C ARG A 293 11.55 -17.60 -8.05
N TRP A 294 11.05 -18.83 -7.91
CA TRP A 294 11.84 -19.99 -7.52
C TRP A 294 13.01 -20.29 -8.48
N VAL A 295 12.87 -19.93 -9.78
CA VAL A 295 13.91 -20.09 -10.79
C VAL A 295 15.09 -19.21 -10.42
N PHE A 296 14.86 -17.90 -10.32
CA PHE A 296 15.90 -16.92 -10.02
C PHE A 296 16.54 -17.14 -8.66
N ASP A 297 15.75 -17.51 -7.64
CA ASP A 297 16.26 -17.86 -6.31
C ASP A 297 17.22 -19.04 -6.32
N ARG A 298 16.98 -20.05 -7.17
CA ARG A 298 17.89 -21.19 -7.32
C ARG A 298 19.13 -20.86 -8.15
N LEU A 299 19.05 -19.88 -9.05
CA LEU A 299 20.19 -19.41 -9.84
C LEU A 299 21.11 -18.47 -9.03
N ALA A 300 20.55 -17.70 -8.09
CA ALA A 300 21.26 -16.68 -7.32
C ALA A 300 22.57 -17.15 -6.62
N PRO A 301 22.66 -18.36 -6.02
CA PRO A 301 23.92 -18.85 -5.45
C PRO A 301 25.06 -19.00 -6.47
N PHE A 302 24.73 -19.01 -7.77
CA PHE A 302 25.66 -19.17 -8.88
C PHE A 302 25.78 -17.91 -9.74
N HIS A 303 25.37 -16.76 -9.21
CA HIS A 303 25.38 -15.46 -9.89
C HIS A 303 26.69 -15.15 -10.64
N GLY A 304 27.85 -15.54 -10.09
CA GLY A 304 29.15 -15.34 -10.75
C GLY A 304 29.23 -15.92 -12.18
N LEU A 305 28.59 -17.07 -12.45
CA LEU A 305 28.54 -17.65 -13.80
C LEU A 305 27.66 -16.83 -14.75
N PHE A 306 26.53 -16.32 -14.24
CA PHE A 306 25.60 -15.49 -15.01
C PHE A 306 26.22 -14.13 -15.31
N TYR A 307 26.91 -13.55 -14.32
CA TYR A 307 27.60 -12.27 -14.45
C TYR A 307 28.76 -12.37 -15.45
N GLU A 308 29.55 -13.46 -15.43
CA GLU A 308 30.62 -13.68 -16.42
C GLU A 308 30.06 -13.77 -17.86
N ILE A 309 28.94 -14.45 -18.05
CA ILE A 309 28.32 -14.61 -19.37
C ILE A 309 27.75 -13.31 -19.91
N LEU A 310 27.31 -12.40 -19.04
CA LEU A 310 26.70 -11.13 -19.43
C LEU A 310 27.70 -9.96 -19.41
N GLY A 311 28.91 -10.17 -18.87
CA GLY A 311 30.03 -9.23 -18.88
C GLY A 311 29.89 -8.13 -17.82
N ASP A 312 30.44 -6.95 -18.10
CA ASP A 312 30.42 -5.75 -17.22
C ASP A 312 29.01 -5.18 -16.94
N LYS A 313 27.95 -5.92 -17.28
CA LYS A 313 26.53 -5.53 -17.14
C LYS A 313 25.95 -5.94 -15.79
N ALA A 314 26.66 -6.82 -15.08
CA ALA A 314 26.26 -7.43 -13.83
C ALA A 314 26.53 -6.55 -12.60
#